data_AF-A0A078KSJ9-F1
#
_entry.id   AF-A0A078KSJ9-F1
#
_cell.length_a   1.000
_cell.length_b   1.000
_cell.length_c   1.000
_cell.angle_alpha   90.00
_cell.angle_beta   90.00
_cell.angle_gamma   90.00
#
_symmetry.space_group_name_H-M   'P 1'
#
loop_
_entity.id
_entity.type
_entity.pdbx_description
1 polymer ?
#
loop_
_entity_poly.entity_id
_entity_poly.type
_entity_poly.pdbx_seq_one_letter_code
_entity_poly.pdbx_strand_id
1 'polypeptide(L)'
;MGKLYCLLGKSGSGKDTIFKLLMNDKSLRLSPVITYTTRPRREHETDGVEYNFITPEELMRLKAEGKIIEMRKYNTVKGVWYYCTVDDGKVNLENGDYLTIETLEGYNALKKYYGNSVVPLYLEVEDSERLIRSIMREREQRSPDYNELCRRFLADSEDFSEKKLIESGIIYRFQNIDAEKCANDIKKFILQKGNERSVC
;
A
#
# COMPACT_ATOMS: atom_id res chain seq x y z
N MET A 1 16.26 0.86 16.02
CA MET A 1 15.51 -0.03 15.10
C MET A 1 14.65 0.80 14.17
N GLY A 2 14.76 0.51 12.87
CA GLY A 2 14.01 1.08 11.75
C GLY A 2 12.50 0.85 11.83
N LYS A 3 11.76 1.52 10.95
CA LYS A 3 10.29 1.52 10.85
C LYS A 3 9.92 1.03 9.46
N LEU A 4 8.84 0.24 9.41
CA LEU A 4 8.13 -0.06 8.18
C LEU A 4 6.89 0.83 8.13
N TYR A 5 6.92 1.85 7.30
CA TYR A 5 5.78 2.70 7.05
C TYR A 5 4.84 2.03 6.03
N CYS A 6 3.58 1.85 6.40
CA CYS A 6 2.55 1.31 5.51
C CYS A 6 1.67 2.45 5.02
N LEU A 7 1.78 2.80 3.74
CA LEU A 7 0.89 3.75 3.08
C LEU A 7 -0.44 3.04 2.76
N LEU A 8 -1.48 3.44 3.48
CA LEU A 8 -2.80 2.85 3.44
C LEU A 8 -3.80 3.80 2.77
N GLY A 9 -4.90 3.24 2.29
CA GLY A 9 -5.97 4.04 1.72
C GLY A 9 -6.72 3.27 0.65
N LYS A 10 -7.96 3.67 0.41
CA LYS A 10 -8.83 3.09 -0.60
C LYS A 10 -8.34 3.41 -2.05
N SER A 11 -8.81 2.74 -3.09
CA SER A 11 -8.39 2.90 -4.50
C SER A 11 -8.74 4.28 -5.06
N GLY A 12 -7.78 5.03 -5.59
CA GLY A 12 -8.02 6.42 -6.02
C GLY A 12 -7.75 7.46 -4.93
N SER A 13 -7.26 7.05 -3.75
CA SER A 13 -6.77 7.99 -2.72
C SER A 13 -5.40 8.61 -3.04
N GLY A 14 -4.77 8.27 -4.17
CA GLY A 14 -3.48 8.84 -4.59
C GLY A 14 -2.23 8.20 -3.98
N LYS A 15 -2.32 6.97 -3.45
CA LYS A 15 -1.19 6.25 -2.82
C LYS A 15 0.06 6.21 -3.70
N ASP A 16 -0.08 5.84 -4.98
CA ASP A 16 1.07 5.70 -5.88
C ASP A 16 1.80 7.04 -6.08
N THR A 17 1.04 8.13 -6.18
CA THR A 17 1.59 9.50 -6.28
C THR A 17 2.34 9.88 -5.01
N ILE A 18 1.72 9.70 -3.84
CA ILE A 18 2.34 10.01 -2.54
C ILE A 18 3.58 9.14 -2.31
N PHE A 19 3.52 7.86 -2.63
CA PHE A 19 4.65 6.94 -2.54
C PHE A 19 5.84 7.46 -3.37
N LYS A 20 5.60 7.84 -4.63
CA LYS A 20 6.64 8.41 -5.50
C LYS A 20 7.25 9.68 -4.93
N LEU A 21 6.43 10.60 -4.40
CA LEU A 21 6.92 11.84 -3.77
C LEU A 21 7.81 11.54 -2.56
N LEU A 22 7.38 10.65 -1.67
CA LEU A 22 8.15 10.28 -0.47
C LEU A 22 9.45 9.53 -0.81
N MET A 23 9.41 8.63 -1.79
CA MET A 23 10.60 7.89 -2.25
C MET A 23 11.63 8.78 -2.94
N ASN A 24 11.19 9.86 -3.58
CA ASN A 24 12.08 10.85 -4.20
C ASN A 24 12.74 11.78 -3.19
N ASP A 25 12.16 11.95 -2.00
CA ASP A 25 12.73 12.77 -0.94
C ASP A 25 13.87 12.05 -0.20
N LYS A 26 15.10 12.37 -0.58
CA LYS A 26 16.32 11.77 0.01
C LYS A 26 16.51 12.10 1.48
N SER A 27 15.85 13.12 2.04
CA SER A 27 15.92 13.42 3.47
C SER A 27 15.23 12.35 4.33
N LEU A 28 14.29 11.59 3.75
CA LEU A 28 13.56 10.52 4.44
C LEU A 28 14.34 9.21 4.51
N ARG A 29 15.32 9.00 3.62
CA ARG A 29 16.15 7.78 3.54
C ARG A 29 15.32 6.47 3.53
N LEU A 30 14.16 6.51 2.88
CA LEU A 30 13.26 5.36 2.78
C LEU A 30 13.74 4.40 1.69
N SER A 31 13.60 3.11 1.95
CA SER A 31 13.71 2.04 0.96
C SER A 31 12.32 1.50 0.59
N PRO A 32 12.04 1.21 -0.69
CA PRO A 32 10.74 0.71 -1.08
C PRO A 32 10.62 -0.78 -0.75
N VAL A 33 9.42 -1.21 -0.36
CA VAL A 33 9.03 -2.63 -0.29
C VAL A 33 7.96 -2.86 -1.34
N ILE A 34 8.25 -3.72 -2.30
CA ILE A 34 7.39 -3.97 -3.45
C ILE A 34 6.61 -5.27 -3.20
N THR A 35 5.29 -5.17 -3.15
CA THR A 35 4.39 -6.31 -2.93
C THR A 35 4.22 -7.13 -4.21
N TYR A 36 3.59 -8.29 -4.10
CA TYR A 36 3.50 -9.29 -5.17
C TYR A 36 2.05 -9.46 -5.61
N THR A 37 1.82 -9.72 -6.89
CA THR A 37 0.47 -10.02 -7.40
C THR A 37 0.46 -10.99 -8.56
N THR A 38 -0.63 -11.75 -8.68
CA THR A 38 -0.94 -12.59 -9.86
C THR A 38 -1.86 -11.91 -10.87
N ARG A 39 -2.31 -10.68 -10.58
CA ARG A 39 -3.06 -9.88 -11.54
C ARG A 39 -2.17 -9.57 -12.76
N PRO A 40 -2.70 -9.58 -13.99
CA PRO A 40 -1.98 -9.05 -15.15
C PRO A 40 -1.55 -7.59 -14.95
N ARG A 41 -0.29 -7.29 -15.25
CA ARG A 41 0.27 -5.92 -15.25
C ARG A 41 -0.53 -5.00 -16.16
N ARG A 42 -0.84 -3.77 -15.71
CA ARG A 42 -1.43 -2.73 -16.57
C ARG A 42 -0.38 -2.10 -17.49
N GLU A 43 -0.83 -1.45 -18.55
CA GLU A 43 0.04 -0.85 -19.57
C GLU A 43 1.08 0.13 -18.98
N HIS A 44 0.70 0.91 -17.97
CA HIS A 44 1.56 1.91 -17.31
C HIS A 44 2.33 1.39 -16.08
N GLU A 45 2.10 0.15 -15.64
CA GLU A 45 2.80 -0.45 -14.49
C GLU A 45 4.12 -1.07 -14.95
N THR A 46 5.16 -1.04 -14.11
CA THR A 46 6.44 -1.72 -14.38
C THR A 46 6.69 -2.81 -13.34
N ASP A 47 7.15 -3.97 -13.79
CA ASP A 47 7.48 -5.08 -12.89
C ASP A 47 8.64 -4.71 -11.97
N GLY A 48 8.50 -5.05 -10.68
CA GLY A 48 9.45 -4.66 -9.62
C GLY A 48 9.36 -3.19 -9.20
N VAL A 49 8.41 -2.40 -9.72
CA VAL A 49 8.19 -1.00 -9.34
C VAL A 49 6.90 -0.83 -8.57
N GLU A 50 5.74 -1.11 -9.18
CA GLU A 50 4.45 -1.07 -8.47
C GLU A 50 4.17 -2.39 -7.76
N TYR A 51 4.45 -3.51 -8.44
CA TYR A 51 4.34 -4.86 -7.91
C TYR A 51 5.40 -5.75 -8.55
N ASN A 52 5.75 -6.85 -7.88
CA ASN A 52 6.32 -8.03 -8.53
C ASN A 52 5.17 -8.87 -9.10
N PHE A 53 5.07 -8.93 -10.43
CA PHE A 53 4.02 -9.67 -11.12
C PHE A 53 4.44 -11.12 -11.30
N ILE A 54 3.81 -12.02 -10.54
CA ILE A 54 4.16 -13.44 -10.47
C ILE A 54 3.06 -14.33 -11.04
N THR A 55 3.42 -15.56 -11.41
CA THR A 55 2.45 -16.56 -11.83
C THR A 55 1.81 -17.24 -10.62
N PRO A 56 0.65 -17.93 -10.78
CA PRO A 56 0.07 -18.75 -9.72
C PRO A 56 1.01 -19.84 -9.19
N GLU A 57 1.84 -20.43 -10.06
CA GLU A 57 2.83 -21.45 -9.68
C GLU A 57 3.89 -20.88 -8.76
N GLU A 58 4.40 -19.69 -9.07
CA GLU A 58 5.37 -18.98 -8.23
C GLU A 58 4.78 -18.58 -6.88
N LEU A 59 3.51 -18.12 -6.86
CA LEU A 59 2.80 -17.87 -5.62
C LEU A 59 2.70 -19.13 -4.75
N MET A 60 2.40 -20.28 -5.35
CA MET A 60 2.32 -21.55 -4.65
C MET A 60 3.68 -21.99 -4.10
N ARG A 61 4.77 -21.73 -4.83
CA ARG A 61 6.14 -21.97 -4.36
C ARG A 61 6.47 -21.11 -3.14
N LEU A 62 6.24 -19.80 -3.21
CA LEU A 62 6.47 -18.87 -2.09
C LEU A 62 5.67 -19.26 -0.84
N LYS A 63 4.43 -19.73 -1.05
CA LYS A 63 3.59 -20.26 0.03
C LYS A 63 4.17 -21.53 0.65
N ALA A 64 4.64 -22.47 -0.16
CA ALA A 64 5.27 -23.70 0.32
C ALA A 64 6.57 -23.43 1.10
N GLU A 65 7.28 -22.36 0.75
CA GLU A 65 8.48 -21.90 1.45
C GLU A 65 8.18 -21.11 2.74
N GLY A 66 6.90 -20.88 3.08
CA GLY A 66 6.52 -20.13 4.28
C GLY A 66 6.83 -18.63 4.21
N LYS A 67 7.05 -18.08 3.02
CA LYS A 67 7.44 -16.67 2.81
C LYS A 67 6.27 -15.69 2.76
N ILE A 68 5.03 -16.17 2.75
CA ILE A 68 3.86 -15.29 2.65
C ILE A 68 3.54 -14.71 4.04
N ILE A 69 3.73 -13.40 4.20
CA ILE A 69 3.30 -12.67 5.40
C ILE A 69 1.78 -12.46 5.36
N GLU A 70 1.27 -12.02 4.21
CA GLU A 70 -0.15 -11.82 3.95
C GLU A 70 -0.46 -12.21 2.51
N MET A 71 -1.68 -12.73 2.30
CA MET A 71 -2.20 -12.98 0.96
C MET A 71 -3.70 -12.74 0.92
N ARG A 72 -4.10 -11.89 -0.01
CA ARG A 72 -5.49 -11.56 -0.28
C ARG A 72 -5.96 -12.06 -1.63
N LYS A 73 -7.18 -12.58 -1.66
CA LYS A 73 -7.83 -13.10 -2.86
C LYS A 73 -8.96 -12.17 -3.30
N TYR A 74 -9.01 -11.85 -4.59
CA TYR A 74 -10.14 -11.18 -5.21
C TYR A 74 -10.71 -12.00 -6.36
N ASN A 75 -12.01 -12.26 -6.32
CA ASN A 75 -12.74 -12.86 -7.44
C ASN A 75 -13.07 -11.75 -8.44
N THR A 76 -12.58 -11.85 -9.67
CA THR A 76 -12.85 -10.90 -10.75
C THR A 76 -13.52 -11.60 -11.91
N VAL A 77 -14.05 -10.83 -12.87
CA VAL A 77 -14.60 -11.36 -14.12
C VAL A 77 -13.53 -12.04 -15.00
N LYS A 78 -12.24 -11.77 -14.73
CA LYS A 78 -11.08 -12.33 -15.43
C LYS A 78 -10.42 -13.47 -14.64
N GLY A 79 -11.11 -14.03 -13.65
CA GLY A 79 -10.60 -15.06 -12.77
C GLY A 79 -10.13 -14.52 -11.42
N VAL A 80 -9.42 -15.36 -10.67
CA VAL A 80 -8.97 -15.04 -9.32
C VAL A 80 -7.63 -14.32 -9.37
N TRP A 81 -7.54 -13.18 -8.70
CA TRP A 81 -6.26 -12.48 -8.49
C TRP A 81 -5.86 -12.53 -7.03
N TYR A 82 -4.56 -12.68 -6.82
CA TYR A 82 -3.93 -12.65 -5.51
C TYR A 82 -3.03 -11.44 -5.40
N TYR A 83 -3.03 -10.82 -4.23
CA TYR A 83 -2.06 -9.82 -3.80
C TYR A 83 -1.42 -10.33 -2.53
N CYS A 84 -0.13 -10.15 -2.36
CA CYS A 84 0.57 -10.70 -1.22
C CYS A 84 1.79 -9.88 -0.84
N THR A 85 2.05 -9.87 0.47
CA THR A 85 3.27 -9.35 1.05
C THR A 85 4.15 -10.53 1.38
N VAL A 86 5.36 -10.53 0.84
CA VAL A 86 6.28 -11.66 0.88
C VAL A 86 7.52 -11.26 1.68
N ASP A 87 7.95 -12.13 2.58
CA ASP A 87 9.29 -12.05 3.16
C ASP A 87 10.31 -12.58 2.15
N ASP A 88 10.81 -11.67 1.32
CA ASP A 88 11.89 -11.93 0.36
C ASP A 88 13.27 -11.53 0.90
N GLY A 89 13.39 -11.25 2.20
CA GLY A 89 14.63 -10.87 2.87
C GLY A 89 15.12 -9.44 2.57
N LYS A 90 14.39 -8.63 1.79
CA LYS A 90 14.80 -7.24 1.48
C LYS A 90 14.55 -6.26 2.62
N VAL A 91 13.60 -6.56 3.50
CA VAL A 91 13.27 -5.72 4.66
C VAL A 91 14.15 -6.14 5.84
N ASN A 92 15.13 -5.30 6.17
CA ASN A 92 15.90 -5.43 7.41
C ASN A 92 15.80 -4.13 8.21
N LEU A 93 14.95 -4.12 9.23
CA LEU A 93 14.71 -2.95 10.07
C LEU A 93 15.91 -2.57 10.94
N GLU A 94 16.98 -3.35 11.00
CA GLU A 94 18.24 -2.88 11.61
C GLU A 94 18.97 -1.89 10.70
N ASN A 95 18.76 -1.98 9.38
CA ASN A 95 19.51 -1.25 8.38
C ASN A 95 18.84 0.05 7.89
N GLY A 96 17.57 0.27 8.21
CA GLY A 96 16.90 1.51 7.80
C GLY A 96 15.38 1.49 7.89
N ASP A 97 14.80 2.55 7.33
CA ASP A 97 13.36 2.75 7.25
C ASP A 97 12.84 2.37 5.86
N TYR A 98 11.63 1.83 5.84
CA TYR A 98 11.01 1.26 4.64
C TYR A 98 9.61 1.82 4.42
N LEU A 99 9.19 1.88 3.17
CA LEU A 99 7.84 2.29 2.77
C LEU A 99 7.20 1.22 1.88
N THR A 100 5.99 0.81 2.21
CA THR A 100 5.17 -0.13 1.42
C THR A 100 3.78 0.46 1.19
N ILE A 101 3.09 0.05 0.11
CA ILE A 101 1.66 0.27 -0.09
C ILE A 101 0.92 -1.00 0.31
N GLU A 102 -0.04 -0.88 1.22
CA GLU A 102 -0.73 -2.04 1.79
C GLU A 102 -2.24 -1.85 1.89
N THR A 103 -2.94 -2.98 2.01
CA THR A 103 -4.33 -2.97 2.48
C THR A 103 -4.38 -2.87 4.01
N LEU A 104 -5.57 -2.63 4.58
CA LEU A 104 -5.72 -2.63 6.03
C LEU A 104 -5.39 -4.00 6.65
N GLU A 105 -5.77 -5.09 5.98
CA GLU A 105 -5.45 -6.46 6.39
C GLU A 105 -3.94 -6.74 6.27
N GLY A 106 -3.31 -6.30 5.17
CA GLY A 106 -1.86 -6.36 4.97
C GLY A 106 -1.08 -5.64 6.07
N TYR A 107 -1.49 -4.42 6.44
CA TYR A 107 -0.91 -3.71 7.58
C TYR A 107 -1.08 -4.47 8.89
N ASN A 108 -2.26 -5.03 9.16
CA ASN A 108 -2.47 -5.80 10.39
C ASN A 108 -1.61 -7.07 10.44
N ALA A 109 -1.40 -7.73 9.30
CA ALA A 109 -0.50 -8.87 9.19
C ALA A 109 0.96 -8.47 9.41
N LEU A 110 1.42 -7.38 8.77
CA LEU A 110 2.76 -6.84 8.97
C LEU A 110 2.98 -6.40 10.41
N LYS A 111 1.99 -5.79 11.05
CA LYS A 111 2.06 -5.41 12.47
C LYS A 111 2.21 -6.63 13.38
N LYS A 112 1.56 -7.77 13.07
CA LYS A 112 1.78 -9.03 13.78
C LYS A 112 3.19 -9.58 13.53
N TYR A 113 3.73 -9.41 12.32
CA TYR A 113 5.03 -9.93 11.91
C TYR A 113 6.22 -9.12 12.46
N TYR A 114 6.20 -7.79 12.28
CA TYR A 114 7.28 -6.86 12.65
C TYR A 114 7.01 -6.06 13.95
N GLY A 115 5.86 -6.25 14.58
CA GLY A 115 5.50 -5.61 15.84
C GLY A 115 5.33 -4.08 15.75
N ASN A 116 5.77 -3.38 16.80
CA ASN A 116 5.64 -1.92 16.95
C ASN A 116 6.54 -1.09 16.02
N SER A 117 7.29 -1.74 15.14
CA SER A 117 8.06 -1.07 14.09
C SER A 117 7.21 -0.74 12.86
N VAL A 118 5.99 -1.28 12.76
CA VAL A 118 5.08 -0.95 11.65
C VAL A 118 4.26 0.30 12.00
N VAL A 119 4.24 1.27 11.08
CA VAL A 119 3.59 2.57 11.28
C VAL A 119 2.59 2.82 10.14
N PRO A 120 1.29 2.98 10.44
CA PRO A 120 0.29 3.27 9.41
C PRO A 120 0.35 4.73 8.97
N LEU A 121 0.26 4.95 7.66
CA LEU A 121 0.09 6.25 7.02
C LEU A 121 -1.20 6.19 6.18
N TYR A 122 -2.35 6.45 6.81
CA TYR A 122 -3.64 6.33 6.13
C TYR A 122 -3.97 7.60 5.34
N LEU A 123 -4.11 7.45 4.02
CA LEU A 123 -4.61 8.50 3.14
C LEU A 123 -6.13 8.49 3.11
N GLU A 124 -6.70 9.61 3.54
CA GLU A 124 -8.13 9.86 3.53
C GLU A 124 -8.49 10.84 2.42
N VAL A 125 -9.51 10.48 1.65
CA VAL A 125 -10.07 11.27 0.55
C VAL A 125 -11.55 10.93 0.48
N GLU A 126 -12.38 11.93 0.23
CA GLU A 126 -13.82 11.74 0.04
C GLU A 126 -14.12 10.75 -1.10
N ASP A 127 -15.18 9.96 -0.91
CA ASP A 127 -15.54 8.89 -1.85
C ASP A 127 -15.92 9.43 -3.25
N SER A 128 -16.53 10.62 -3.31
CA SER A 128 -16.82 11.32 -4.57
C SER A 128 -15.55 11.65 -5.36
N GLU A 129 -14.56 12.24 -4.69
CA GLU A 129 -13.28 12.62 -5.29
C GLU A 129 -12.48 11.38 -5.74
N ARG A 130 -12.45 10.34 -4.90
CA ARG A 130 -11.83 9.04 -5.24
C ARG A 130 -12.44 8.41 -6.48
N LEU A 131 -13.77 8.48 -6.60
CA LEU A 131 -14.49 7.93 -7.74
C LEU A 131 -14.16 8.71 -9.02
N ILE A 132 -14.18 10.05 -8.96
CA ILE A 132 -13.79 10.92 -10.09
C ILE A 132 -12.37 10.60 -10.56
N ARG A 133 -11.39 10.58 -9.64
CA ARG A 133 -9.99 10.23 -9.95
C ARG A 133 -9.86 8.85 -10.59
N SER A 134 -10.63 7.87 -10.08
CA SER A 134 -10.61 6.51 -10.61
C SER A 134 -11.19 6.44 -12.02
N ILE A 135 -12.29 7.14 -12.30
CA ILE A 135 -12.90 7.22 -13.63
C ILE A 135 -11.95 7.90 -14.62
N MET A 136 -11.30 8.99 -14.23
CA MET A 136 -10.34 9.70 -15.08
C MET A 136 -9.19 8.77 -15.50
N ARG A 137 -8.58 8.09 -14.53
CA ARG A 137 -7.51 7.09 -14.81
C ARG A 137 -7.99 5.94 -15.69
N GLU A 138 -9.22 5.46 -15.50
CA GLU A 138 -9.77 4.36 -16.29
C GLU A 138 -9.99 4.75 -17.76
N ARG A 139 -10.40 6.00 -18.01
CA ARG A 139 -10.57 6.55 -19.36
C ARG A 139 -9.28 6.63 -20.17
N GLU A 140 -8.13 6.76 -19.50
CA GLU A 140 -6.82 6.84 -20.14
C GLU A 140 -6.32 5.46 -20.62
N GLN A 141 -6.93 4.36 -20.17
CA GLN A 141 -6.54 3.03 -20.61
C GLN A 141 -7.03 2.75 -22.04
N ARG A 142 -6.21 2.04 -22.82
CA ARG A 142 -6.60 1.57 -24.17
C ARG A 142 -7.88 0.73 -24.16
N SER A 143 -8.10 -0.04 -23.09
CA SER A 143 -9.31 -0.85 -22.88
C SER A 143 -9.80 -0.67 -21.44
N PRO A 144 -10.67 0.32 -21.17
CA PRO A 144 -11.19 0.60 -19.84
C PRO A 144 -12.00 -0.57 -19.25
N ASP A 145 -11.78 -0.88 -17.97
CA ASP A 145 -12.50 -1.91 -17.21
C ASP A 145 -13.24 -1.30 -16.01
N TYR A 146 -14.39 -0.67 -16.31
CA TYR A 146 -15.22 -0.05 -15.29
C TYR A 146 -15.83 -1.05 -14.30
N ASN A 147 -15.97 -2.33 -14.67
CA ASN A 147 -16.43 -3.38 -13.75
C ASN A 147 -15.39 -3.61 -12.65
N GLU A 148 -14.11 -3.70 -13.01
CA GLU A 148 -13.02 -3.81 -12.04
C GLU A 148 -12.90 -2.54 -11.18
N LEU A 149 -13.08 -1.36 -11.76
CA LEU A 149 -13.13 -0.10 -11.00
C LEU A 149 -14.23 -0.15 -9.93
N CYS A 150 -15.47 -0.47 -10.30
CA CYS A 150 -16.59 -0.56 -9.38
C CYS A 150 -16.36 -1.63 -8.30
N ARG A 151 -15.84 -2.80 -8.68
CA ARG A 151 -15.51 -3.88 -7.74
C ARG A 151 -14.51 -3.42 -6.69
N ARG A 152 -13.43 -2.73 -7.08
CA ARG A 152 -12.43 -2.18 -6.15
C ARG A 152 -13.03 -1.13 -5.24
N PHE A 153 -13.82 -0.22 -5.80
CA PHE A 153 -14.46 0.84 -5.03
C PHE A 153 -15.35 0.28 -3.92
N LEU A 154 -16.19 -0.72 -4.24
CA LEU A 154 -17.06 -1.38 -3.27
C LEU A 154 -16.27 -2.18 -2.23
N ALA A 155 -15.30 -3.00 -2.67
CA ALA A 155 -14.47 -3.77 -1.76
C ALA A 155 -13.72 -2.87 -0.77
N ASP A 156 -13.13 -1.77 -1.26
CA ASP A 156 -12.40 -0.84 -0.41
C ASP A 156 -13.29 -0.11 0.61
N SER A 157 -14.57 0.13 0.30
CA SER A 157 -15.52 0.68 1.27
C SER A 157 -15.80 -0.27 2.43
N GLU A 158 -15.83 -1.58 2.17
CA GLU A 158 -15.95 -2.59 3.23
C GLU A 158 -14.63 -2.80 4.00
N ASP A 159 -13.52 -2.82 3.27
CA ASP A 159 -12.17 -3.09 3.80
C ASP A 159 -11.65 -1.98 4.69
N PHE A 160 -11.93 -0.73 4.33
CA PHE A 160 -11.57 0.46 5.08
C PHE A 160 -12.79 1.12 5.73
N SER A 161 -13.76 0.31 6.18
CA SER A 161 -14.87 0.81 6.99
C SER A 161 -14.36 1.41 8.31
N GLU A 162 -15.04 2.42 8.82
CA GLU A 162 -14.66 3.13 10.06
C GLU A 162 -14.41 2.18 11.24
N LYS A 163 -15.28 1.17 11.39
CA LYS A 163 -15.11 0.11 12.39
C LYS A 163 -13.75 -0.58 12.26
N LYS A 164 -13.40 -1.05 11.06
CA LYS A 164 -12.13 -1.77 10.84
C LYS A 164 -10.92 -0.85 11.01
N LEU A 165 -11.02 0.43 10.61
CA LEU A 165 -9.95 1.42 10.82
C LEU A 165 -9.67 1.59 12.33
N ILE A 166 -10.72 1.76 13.13
CA ILE A 166 -10.62 1.90 14.59
C ILE A 166 -10.04 0.63 15.22
N GLU A 167 -10.55 -0.55 14.85
CA GLU A 167 -10.04 -1.85 15.34
C GLU A 167 -8.57 -2.07 15.00
N SER A 168 -8.10 -1.53 13.87
CA SER A 168 -6.70 -1.60 13.45
C SER A 168 -5.81 -0.52 14.11
N GLY A 169 -6.40 0.37 14.91
CA GLY A 169 -5.71 1.46 15.60
C GLY A 169 -5.31 2.62 14.68
N ILE A 170 -6.02 2.81 13.56
CA ILE A 170 -5.78 3.94 12.65
C ILE A 170 -6.52 5.16 13.17
N ILE A 171 -5.80 5.98 13.93
CA ILE A 171 -6.32 7.19 14.56
C ILE A 171 -5.95 8.43 13.73
N TYR A 172 -4.73 8.48 13.19
CA TYR A 172 -4.23 9.61 12.43
C TYR A 172 -4.45 9.40 10.93
N ARG A 173 -4.97 10.44 10.25
CA ARG A 173 -5.36 10.39 8.84
C ARG A 173 -4.76 11.57 8.09
N PHE A 174 -4.23 11.32 6.90
CA PHE A 174 -3.66 12.34 6.02
C PHE A 174 -4.65 12.63 4.89
N GLN A 175 -5.18 13.85 4.87
CA GLN A 175 -6.09 14.30 3.82
C GLN A 175 -5.33 14.53 2.52
N ASN A 176 -5.69 13.80 1.45
CA ASN A 176 -5.01 13.91 0.15
C ASN A 176 -5.85 14.64 -0.91
N ILE A 177 -6.11 15.91 -0.63
CA ILE A 177 -6.72 16.85 -1.59
C ILE A 177 -5.64 17.41 -2.52
N ASP A 178 -4.50 17.83 -1.95
CA ASP A 178 -3.30 18.27 -2.66
C ASP A 178 -2.13 17.31 -2.32
N ALA A 179 -1.54 16.71 -3.35
CA ALA A 179 -0.54 15.66 -3.19
C ALA A 179 0.76 16.16 -2.56
N GLU A 180 1.22 17.36 -2.93
CA GLU A 180 2.47 17.94 -2.41
C GLU A 180 2.31 18.33 -0.93
N LYS A 181 1.18 18.94 -0.58
CA LYS A 181 0.86 19.25 0.81
C LYS A 181 0.75 17.98 1.65
N CYS A 182 0.02 16.98 1.16
CA CYS A 182 -0.15 15.70 1.85
C CYS A 182 1.20 14.99 2.07
N ALA A 183 2.06 14.92 1.03
CA ALA A 183 3.39 14.34 1.14
C ALA A 183 4.27 15.10 2.14
N ASN A 184 4.19 16.43 2.18
CA ASN A 184 4.92 17.24 3.16
C ASN A 184 4.44 17.01 4.61
N ASP A 185 3.14 16.83 4.83
CA ASP A 185 2.60 16.52 6.15
C ASP A 185 3.03 15.11 6.61
N ILE A 186 3.03 14.12 5.71
CA ILE A 186 3.59 12.79 5.97
C ILE A 186 5.09 12.87 6.28
N LYS A 187 5.86 13.64 5.51
CA LYS A 187 7.29 13.85 5.75
C LYS A 187 7.54 14.38 7.17
N LYS A 188 6.81 15.41 7.60
CA LYS A 188 6.93 15.97 8.96
C LYS A 188 6.64 14.90 10.01
N PHE A 189 5.59 14.11 9.82
CA PHE A 189 5.24 13.01 10.71
C PHE A 189 6.35 11.96 10.81
N ILE A 190 6.91 11.52 9.67
CA ILE A 190 8.01 10.55 9.62
C ILE A 190 9.24 11.09 10.36
N LEU A 191 9.63 12.35 10.12
CA LEU A 191 10.79 12.97 10.76
C LEU A 191 10.60 13.16 12.27
N GLN A 192 9.40 13.53 12.73
CA GLN A 192 9.08 13.60 14.16
C GLN A 192 9.22 12.22 14.83
N LYS A 193 8.70 11.16 14.20
CA LYS A 193 8.83 9.78 14.68
C LYS A 193 10.27 9.26 14.63
N GLY A 194 11.07 9.72 13.66
CA GLY A 194 12.50 9.43 13.58
C GLY A 194 13.27 10.04 14.76
N ASN A 195 12.93 11.26 15.16
CA ASN A 195 13.58 11.97 16.26
C ASN A 195 13.28 11.35 17.65
N GLU A 196 12.12 10.73 17.85
CA GLU A 196 11.81 9.96 19.07
C GLU A 196 12.81 8.81 19.31
N ARG A 197 13.54 8.35 18.28
CA ARG A 197 14.60 7.34 18.43
C ARG A 197 15.91 7.87 19.00
N SER A 198 16.20 9.17 18.82
CA SER A 198 17.49 9.77 19.15
C SER A 198 17.59 10.19 20.62
N VAL A 199 16.52 10.01 21.40
CA VAL A 199 16.38 10.46 22.79
C VAL A 199 16.35 9.29 23.79
N CYS A 200 16.64 8.07 23.34
CA CYS A 200 16.73 6.87 24.19
C CYS A 200 18.12 6.25 24.12
#